data_AF-A0A162U8Q0-F1
#
_entry.id   AF-A0A162U8Q0-F1
#
_cell.length_a   1.000
_cell.length_b   1.000
_cell.length_c   1.000
_cell.angle_alpha   90.00
_cell.angle_beta   90.00
_cell.angle_gamma   90.00
#
_symmetry.space_group_name_H-M   'P 1'
#
loop_
_entity.id
_entity.type
_entity.pdbx_description
1 polymer ?
#
loop_
_entity_poly.entity_id
_entity_poly.type
_entity_poly.pdbx_seq_one_letter_code
_entity_poly.pdbx_strand_id
1 'polypeptide(L)'
;MLFPSCLGVKDNVAISTAWKCMRAWGYVHRKNNQDVYYDGHERQDLIQYCHAWAMRMIGYKQCLSDFTGEDEEIEMTPLLLENQKKLVMVTHDESTFYAHDEKVDMWLEEGESHIRKKGQGRSLMVSEFQCACHGCCR
;
A
#
# COMPACT_ATOMS: atom_id res chain seq x y z
N MET A 1 -8.32 -14.29 -10.30
CA MET A 1 -8.97 -15.31 -9.44
C MET A 1 -8.65 -16.63 -10.11
N LEU A 2 -7.87 -17.50 -9.49
CA LEU A 2 -7.57 -18.81 -10.08
C LEU A 2 -8.77 -19.71 -9.83
N PHE A 3 -9.47 -20.11 -10.90
CA PHE A 3 -10.50 -21.13 -10.79
C PHE A 3 -9.81 -22.48 -10.57
N PRO A 4 -10.19 -23.25 -9.54
CA PRO A 4 -9.72 -24.62 -9.42
C PRO A 4 -10.06 -25.37 -10.71
N SER A 5 -9.05 -25.97 -11.35
CA SER A 5 -9.22 -26.75 -12.58
C SER A 5 -10.17 -27.93 -12.40
N CYS A 6 -10.35 -28.39 -11.15
CA CYS A 6 -11.32 -29.42 -10.77
C CYS A 6 -12.79 -29.01 -10.95
N LEU A 7 -13.10 -27.71 -11.10
CA LEU A 7 -14.46 -27.25 -11.36
C LEU A 7 -14.84 -27.27 -12.85
N GLY A 8 -13.90 -27.62 -13.76
CA GLY A 8 -14.16 -27.74 -15.19
C GLY A 8 -14.55 -26.43 -15.89
N VAL A 9 -14.31 -25.28 -15.25
CA VAL A 9 -14.67 -23.96 -15.76
C VAL A 9 -13.66 -23.56 -16.83
N LYS A 10 -14.12 -23.37 -18.08
CA LYS A 10 -13.28 -22.86 -19.18
C LYS A 10 -12.87 -21.41 -18.92
N ASP A 11 -11.70 -21.00 -19.41
CA ASP A 11 -11.01 -19.73 -19.10
C ASP A 11 -11.75 -18.42 -19.41
N ASN A 12 -12.97 -18.46 -19.96
CA ASN A 12 -13.76 -17.29 -20.39
C ASN A 12 -15.07 -17.10 -19.60
N VAL A 13 -15.08 -17.40 -18.30
CA VAL A 13 -16.24 -17.12 -17.46
C VAL A 13 -16.12 -15.74 -16.81
N ALA A 14 -17.12 -14.89 -17.07
CA ALA A 14 -17.24 -13.61 -16.39
C ALA A 14 -17.32 -13.79 -14.87
N ILE A 15 -16.65 -12.92 -14.11
CA ILE A 15 -16.59 -12.98 -12.64
C ILE A 15 -17.99 -13.05 -12.02
N SER A 16 -18.96 -12.34 -12.59
CA SER A 16 -20.35 -12.34 -12.15
C SER A 16 -21.02 -13.71 -12.27
N THR A 17 -20.72 -14.47 -13.34
CA THR A 17 -21.23 -15.83 -13.54
C THR A 17 -20.59 -16.78 -12.53
N ALA A 18 -19.28 -16.68 -12.32
CA ALA A 18 -18.58 -17.45 -11.30
C ALA A 18 -19.15 -17.23 -9.89
N TRP A 19 -19.42 -15.98 -9.51
CA TRP A 19 -20.02 -15.67 -8.21
C TRP A 19 -21.40 -16.29 -8.03
N LYS A 20 -22.21 -16.31 -9.08
CA LYS A 20 -23.52 -16.97 -9.06
C LYS A 20 -23.38 -18.48 -8.89
N CYS A 21 -22.45 -19.11 -9.60
CA CYS A 21 -22.17 -20.55 -9.46
C CYS A 21 -21.69 -20.89 -8.05
N MET A 22 -20.73 -20.14 -7.51
CA MET A 22 -20.22 -20.36 -6.15
C MET A 22 -21.34 -20.29 -5.09
N ARG A 23 -22.23 -19.29 -5.18
CA ARG A 23 -23.40 -19.22 -4.28
C ARG A 23 -24.37 -20.37 -4.47
N ALA A 24 -24.65 -20.75 -5.72
CA ALA A 24 -25.53 -21.88 -6.02
C ALA A 24 -24.97 -23.22 -5.51
N TRP A 25 -23.65 -23.33 -5.40
CA TRP A 25 -22.95 -24.49 -4.81
C TRP A 25 -22.79 -24.39 -3.28
N GLY A 26 -23.42 -23.42 -2.62
CA GLY A 26 -23.37 -23.30 -1.16
C GLY A 26 -22.13 -22.59 -0.60
N TYR A 27 -21.31 -21.96 -1.45
CA TYR A 27 -20.17 -21.18 -0.98
C TYR A 27 -20.58 -19.75 -0.60
N VAL A 28 -20.01 -19.28 0.50
CA VAL A 28 -20.19 -17.93 1.02
C VAL A 28 -18.88 -17.15 0.91
N HIS A 29 -18.97 -15.94 0.36
CA HIS A 29 -17.86 -15.00 0.34
C HIS A 29 -17.72 -14.37 1.73
N ARG A 30 -16.56 -14.56 2.38
CA ARG A 30 -16.26 -13.97 3.68
C ARG A 30 -14.99 -13.14 3.61
N LYS A 31 -15.05 -11.95 4.18
CA LYS A 31 -13.89 -11.10 4.43
C LYS A 31 -13.41 -11.37 5.84
N ASN A 32 -12.16 -11.79 5.98
CA ASN A 32 -11.60 -12.06 7.29
C ASN A 32 -11.02 -10.76 7.85
N ASN A 33 -11.72 -10.07 8.74
CA ASN A 33 -11.19 -8.83 9.30
C ASN A 33 -9.99 -9.17 10.20
N GLN A 34 -8.79 -8.80 9.77
CA GLN A 34 -7.69 -8.58 10.70
C GLN A 34 -8.05 -7.34 11.53
N ASP A 35 -7.88 -7.42 12.85
CA ASP A 35 -8.00 -6.25 13.71
C ASP A 35 -7.02 -5.19 13.22
N VAL A 36 -7.55 -4.00 12.93
CA VAL A 36 -6.77 -2.87 12.45
C VAL A 36 -5.92 -2.37 13.62
N TYR A 37 -4.62 -2.26 13.40
CA TYR A 37 -3.75 -1.59 14.35
C TYR A 37 -4.09 -0.10 14.35
N TYR A 38 -4.59 0.39 15.47
CA TYR A 38 -4.82 1.81 15.67
C TYR A 38 -3.47 2.46 15.96
N ASP A 39 -2.85 2.98 14.91
CA ASP A 39 -1.66 3.79 15.06
C ASP A 39 -2.02 5.06 15.84
N GLY A 40 -1.27 5.33 16.91
CA GLY A 40 -1.60 6.30 17.95
C GLY A 40 -1.55 7.77 17.51
N HIS A 41 -1.72 8.05 16.23
CA HIS A 41 -1.72 9.36 15.57
C HIS A 41 -2.61 10.41 16.24
N GLU A 42 -3.59 10.00 17.04
CA GLU A 42 -4.48 10.90 17.79
C GLU A 42 -3.84 11.50 19.04
N ARG A 43 -2.67 11.00 19.47
CA ARG A 43 -1.98 11.55 20.64
C ARG A 43 -1.56 12.99 20.40
N GLN A 44 -1.83 13.84 21.39
CA GLN A 44 -1.60 15.28 21.29
C GLN A 44 -0.12 15.66 21.01
N ASP A 45 0.83 14.90 21.56
CA ASP A 45 2.25 15.13 21.32
C ASP A 45 2.66 14.78 19.87
N LEU A 46 2.10 13.70 19.31
CA LEU A 46 2.29 13.34 17.90
C LEU A 46 1.69 14.37 16.96
N ILE A 47 0.48 14.86 17.26
CA ILE A 47 -0.16 15.93 16.46
C ILE A 47 0.71 17.20 16.46
N GLN A 48 1.22 17.61 17.63
CA GLN A 48 2.09 18.78 17.75
C GLN A 48 3.38 18.60 16.95
N TYR A 49 4.00 17.43 17.05
CA TYR A 49 5.20 17.09 16.28
C TYR A 49 4.93 17.13 14.77
N CYS A 50 3.86 16.48 14.31
CA CYS A 50 3.47 16.47 12.90
C CYS A 50 3.21 17.88 12.38
N HIS A 51 2.52 18.73 13.15
CA HIS A 51 2.29 20.12 12.77
C HIS A 51 3.60 20.91 12.65
N ALA A 52 4.50 20.81 13.63
CA ALA A 52 5.80 21.47 13.59
C ALA A 52 6.66 20.98 12.42
N TRP A 53 6.61 19.67 12.12
CA TRP A 53 7.29 19.10 10.96
C TRP A 53 6.72 19.63 9.64
N ALA A 54 5.40 19.63 9.47
CA ALA A 54 4.73 20.12 8.26
C ALA A 54 5.08 21.59 7.98
N MET A 55 5.10 22.44 9.00
CA MET A 55 5.49 23.84 8.87
C MET A 55 6.94 24.00 8.36
N ARG A 56 7.87 23.17 8.83
CA ARG A 56 9.26 23.17 8.31
C ARG A 56 9.31 22.73 6.85
N MET A 57 8.56 21.68 6.50
CA MET A 57 8.54 21.14 5.14
C MET A 57 7.92 22.11 4.13
N ILE A 58 6.90 22.87 4.51
CA ILE A 58 6.35 23.95 3.68
C ILE A 58 7.42 25.00 3.36
N GLY A 59 8.27 25.35 4.33
CA GLY A 59 9.41 26.23 4.11
C GLY A 59 10.41 25.66 3.11
N TYR A 60 10.76 24.38 3.26
CA TYR A 60 11.68 23.70 2.33
C TYR A 60 11.11 23.50 0.94
N LYS A 61 9.77 23.37 0.80
CA LYS A 61 9.11 23.21 -0.49
C LYS A 61 9.47 24.31 -1.48
N GLN A 62 9.68 25.54 -1.01
CA GLN A 62 10.10 26.66 -1.86
C GLN A 62 11.45 26.45 -2.54
N CYS A 63 12.30 25.57 -2.01
CA CYS A 63 13.61 25.24 -2.56
C CYS A 63 13.65 23.83 -3.17
N LEU A 64 12.55 23.08 -3.15
CA LEU A 64 12.41 21.77 -3.81
C LEU A 64 11.92 21.96 -5.24
N SER A 65 12.19 20.99 -6.11
CA SER A 65 11.50 20.92 -7.40
C SER A 65 10.02 20.61 -7.19
N ASP A 66 9.17 21.30 -7.93
CA ASP A 66 7.79 20.87 -8.15
C ASP A 66 7.71 20.06 -9.46
N PHE A 67 6.65 19.28 -9.63
CA PHE A 67 6.42 18.48 -10.83
C PHE A 67 5.03 18.79 -11.39
N THR A 68 4.92 18.81 -12.72
CA THR A 68 3.69 19.13 -13.46
C THR A 68 3.52 18.17 -14.64
N GLY A 69 2.34 18.16 -15.25
CA GLY A 69 1.98 17.18 -16.28
C GLY A 69 0.86 16.28 -15.79
N GLU A 70 0.39 15.38 -16.66
CA GLU A 70 -0.66 14.42 -16.28
C GLU A 70 -0.10 13.33 -15.37
N ASP A 71 1.19 12.99 -15.55
CA ASP A 71 1.92 11.97 -14.81
C ASP A 71 3.10 12.56 -14.00
N GLU A 72 3.07 13.87 -13.73
CA GLU A 72 4.13 14.61 -13.03
C GLU A 72 5.52 14.51 -13.72
N GLU A 73 5.52 14.38 -15.05
CA GLU A 73 6.71 14.13 -15.86
C GLU A 73 7.59 15.37 -16.12
N ILE A 74 7.05 16.58 -15.89
CA ILE A 74 7.73 17.85 -16.15
C ILE A 74 8.25 18.45 -14.83
N GLU A 75 9.58 18.44 -14.65
CA GLU A 75 10.23 19.05 -13.49
C GLU A 75 10.27 20.59 -13.60
N MET A 76 9.73 21.25 -12.57
CA MET A 76 9.78 22.70 -12.40
C MET A 76 10.88 23.06 -11.40
N THR A 77 11.91 23.76 -11.89
CA THR A 77 13.00 24.23 -11.02
C THR A 77 12.51 25.40 -10.16
N PRO A 78 12.78 25.41 -8.85
CA PRO A 78 12.35 26.48 -7.96
C PRO A 78 13.06 27.81 -8.28
N LEU A 79 12.36 28.92 -8.06
CA LEU A 79 12.94 30.26 -8.12
C LEU A 79 13.73 30.52 -6.83
N LEU A 80 15.05 30.36 -6.90
CA LEU A 80 15.95 30.53 -5.77
C LEU A 80 16.45 31.98 -5.66
N LEU A 81 16.49 32.52 -4.44
CA LEU A 81 17.14 33.80 -4.15
C LEU A 81 18.67 33.67 -4.18
N GLU A 82 19.39 34.79 -4.27
CA GLU A 82 20.85 34.81 -4.09
C GLU A 82 21.23 34.15 -2.75
N ASN A 83 22.13 33.18 -2.80
CA ASN A 83 22.59 32.31 -1.70
C ASN A 83 21.67 31.14 -1.30
N GLN A 84 20.54 30.92 -1.97
CA GLN A 84 19.76 29.69 -1.79
C GLN A 84 20.26 28.56 -2.70
N LYS A 85 20.23 27.33 -2.18
CA LYS A 85 20.53 26.12 -2.94
C LYS A 85 19.25 25.33 -3.15
N LYS A 86 19.14 24.71 -4.33
CA LYS A 86 18.13 23.70 -4.58
C LYS A 86 18.26 22.59 -3.55
N LEU A 87 17.16 22.26 -2.89
CA LEU A 87 17.07 21.14 -1.97
C LEU A 87 16.63 19.90 -2.74
N VAL A 88 17.04 18.74 -2.23
CA VAL A 88 16.64 17.44 -2.74
C VAL A 88 16.06 16.67 -1.56
N MET A 89 14.77 16.34 -1.63
CA MET A 89 14.11 15.52 -0.63
C MET A 89 14.41 14.05 -0.91
N VAL A 90 15.10 13.42 0.04
CA VAL A 90 15.32 11.97 0.05
C VAL A 90 14.45 11.40 1.16
N THR A 91 13.53 10.52 0.81
CA THR A 91 12.70 9.77 1.76
C THR A 91 13.25 8.38 1.95
N HIS A 92 12.93 7.79 3.10
CA HIS A 92 13.27 6.41 3.44
C HIS A 92 12.04 5.77 4.04
N ASP A 93 11.77 4.53 3.66
CA ASP A 93 10.70 3.75 4.27
C ASP A 93 11.11 2.28 4.36
N GLU A 94 10.51 1.58 5.31
CA GLU A 94 10.71 0.16 5.53
C GLU A 94 9.38 -0.57 5.45
N SER A 95 9.35 -1.62 4.64
CA SER A 95 8.18 -2.49 4.51
C SER A 95 8.56 -3.93 4.83
N THR A 96 7.73 -4.59 5.63
CA THR A 96 7.89 -6.01 5.95
C THR A 96 6.79 -6.80 5.29
N PHE A 97 7.17 -7.71 4.39
CA PHE A 97 6.28 -8.64 3.71
C PHE A 97 6.35 -9.99 4.39
N TYR A 98 5.21 -10.60 4.66
CA TYR A 98 5.15 -11.91 5.30
C TYR A 98 4.70 -12.99 4.34
N ALA A 99 5.22 -14.20 4.52
CA ALA A 99 4.88 -15.37 3.70
C ALA A 99 3.40 -15.77 3.79
N HIS A 100 2.67 -15.28 4.79
CA HIS A 100 1.24 -15.53 4.99
C HIS A 100 0.37 -14.27 4.84
N ASP A 101 0.89 -13.20 4.20
CA ASP A 101 0.09 -12.07 3.73
C ASP A 101 -0.79 -12.51 2.54
N GLU A 102 -1.79 -13.33 2.84
CA GLU A 102 -2.74 -13.87 1.87
C GLU A 102 -4.01 -13.01 1.80
N LYS A 103 -4.70 -13.10 0.65
CA LYS A 103 -5.95 -12.37 0.38
C LYS A 103 -6.93 -12.52 1.53
N VAL A 104 -7.45 -11.38 1.97
CA VAL A 104 -8.40 -11.24 3.08
C VAL A 104 -9.76 -11.87 2.74
N ASP A 105 -10.06 -11.97 1.45
CA ASP A 105 -11.31 -12.49 0.90
C ASP A 105 -11.18 -13.96 0.49
N MET A 106 -12.09 -14.79 1.02
CA MET A 106 -12.10 -16.24 0.80
C MET A 106 -13.53 -16.70 0.48
N TRP A 107 -13.66 -17.69 -0.40
CA TRP A 107 -14.92 -18.43 -0.57
C TRP A 107 -14.82 -19.71 0.23
N LEU A 108 -15.75 -19.93 1.15
CA LEU A 108 -15.81 -21.11 2.01
C LEU A 108 -17.17 -21.77 1.83
N GLU A 109 -17.21 -23.11 1.92
CA GLU A 109 -18.48 -23.83 1.97
C GLU A 109 -19.24 -23.48 3.27
N GLU A 110 -20.56 -23.51 3.22
CA GLU A 110 -21.40 -23.20 4.38
C GLU A 110 -21.13 -24.18 5.54
N GLY A 111 -20.57 -23.67 6.63
CA GLY A 111 -20.17 -24.47 7.80
C GLY A 111 -18.68 -24.83 7.85
N GLU A 112 -17.93 -24.59 6.77
CA GLU A 112 -16.48 -24.78 6.76
C GLU A 112 -15.77 -23.61 7.46
N SER A 113 -14.78 -23.93 8.28
CA SER A 113 -13.88 -22.95 8.88
C SER A 113 -12.47 -23.21 8.39
N HIS A 114 -11.91 -22.24 7.68
CA HIS A 114 -10.52 -22.30 7.24
C HIS A 114 -9.62 -21.68 8.31
N ILE A 115 -8.85 -22.54 8.99
CA ILE A 115 -7.87 -22.11 9.98
C ILE A 115 -6.59 -21.72 9.25
N ARG A 116 -6.24 -20.43 9.27
CA ARG A 116 -4.94 -19.97 8.76
C ARG A 116 -3.81 -20.55 9.59
N LYS A 117 -2.65 -20.75 8.96
CA LYS A 117 -1.42 -21.05 9.70
C LYS A 117 -1.23 -19.99 10.78
N LYS A 118 -0.94 -20.43 12.00
CA LYS A 118 -0.73 -19.54 13.13
C LYS A 118 0.54 -18.70 12.89
N GLY A 119 0.40 -17.38 12.94
CA GLY A 119 1.50 -16.43 12.74
C GLY A 119 1.67 -16.00 11.27
N GLN A 120 2.51 -15.00 11.05
CA GLN A 120 2.70 -14.40 9.72
C GLN A 120 3.69 -15.18 8.83
N GLY A 121 4.39 -16.18 9.39
CA GLY A 121 5.39 -16.97 8.66
C GLY A 121 6.72 -16.23 8.54
N ARG A 122 7.53 -16.58 7.53
CA ARG A 122 8.80 -15.89 7.26
C ARG A 122 8.53 -14.47 6.78
N SER A 123 9.29 -13.50 7.29
CA SER A 123 9.26 -12.13 6.81
C SER A 123 10.40 -11.83 5.84
N LEU A 124 10.15 -10.89 4.94
CA LEU A 124 11.12 -10.20 4.10
C LEU A 124 11.00 -8.71 4.41
N MET A 125 12.06 -8.15 4.99
CA MET A 125 12.15 -6.71 5.23
C MET A 125 12.81 -6.06 4.03
N VAL A 126 12.17 -5.04 3.47
CA VAL A 126 12.66 -4.22 2.37
C VAL A 126 12.78 -2.80 2.90
N SER A 127 13.93 -2.17 2.68
CA SER A 127 14.28 -0.84 3.18
C SER A 127 14.93 -0.09 2.03
N GLU A 128 14.42 1.09 1.69
CA GLU A 128 14.82 1.78 0.45
C GLU A 128 14.80 3.30 0.60
N PHE A 129 15.78 3.97 0.01
CA PHE A 129 15.81 5.43 -0.09
C PHE A 129 15.30 5.87 -1.45
N GLN A 130 14.40 6.85 -1.49
CA GLN A 130 13.84 7.37 -2.73
C GLN A 130 14.02 8.88 -2.86
N CYS A 131 14.40 9.33 -4.06
CA CYS A 131 14.29 10.72 -4.50
C CYS A 131 13.48 10.78 -5.78
N ALA A 132 12.60 11.78 -5.92
CA ALA A 132 11.94 12.08 -7.20
C ALA A 132 12.94 12.29 -8.37
N CYS A 133 14.12 12.83 -8.06
CA CYS A 133 15.17 13.18 -8.99
C CYS A 133 16.08 12.02 -9.45
N HIS A 134 16.28 11.01 -8.60
CA HIS A 134 17.24 9.92 -8.85
C HIS A 134 16.59 8.52 -8.73
N GLY A 135 15.30 8.45 -8.40
CA GLY A 135 14.62 7.21 -8.07
C GLY A 135 15.20 6.56 -6.81
N CYS A 136 15.43 5.26 -6.90
CA CYS A 136 16.06 4.44 -5.87
C CYS A 136 17.53 4.86 -5.67
N CYS A 137 17.82 5.36 -4.46
CA CYS A 137 19.14 5.82 -4.07
C CYS A 137 19.94 4.64 -3.52
N ARG A 138 20.82 4.07 -4.34
CA ARG A 138 21.70 2.94 -4.01
C ARG A 138 23.11 3.37 -3.64
#